data_AF-A0A2E5JNJ3-F1
#
_entry.id   AF-A0A2E5JNJ3-F1
#
_cell.length_a   1.000
_cell.length_b   1.000
_cell.length_c   1.000
_cell.angle_alpha   90.00
_cell.angle_beta   90.00
_cell.angle_gamma   90.00
#
_symmetry.space_group_name_H-M   'P 1'
#
loop_
_entity.id
_entity.type
_entity.pdbx_description
1 polymer ?
#
loop_
_entity_poly.entity_id
_entity_poly.type
_entity_poly.pdbx_seq_one_letter_code
_entity_poly.pdbx_strand_id
1 'polypeptide(L)'
;MKNKLTFKNIHTMVGPDAEIRGDIKLKEGFIIYGRVYGSISTAGDIRIGKTGSVYGDINANNIHIGGQVFGNVRVEGRAELGKYSTLDGDLIYKHLYIEQGARFQGQCTILDEKDNHGES
;
A
#
# COMPACT_ATOMS: atom_id res chain seq x y z
N MET A 1 13.45 14.78 -12.58
CA MET A 1 12.85 13.54 -13.12
C MET A 1 11.97 12.92 -12.04
N LYS A 2 10.66 12.75 -12.28
CA LYS A 2 9.75 12.10 -11.32
C LYS A 2 9.87 10.58 -11.47
N ASN A 3 10.54 9.91 -10.53
CA ASN A 3 10.72 8.46 -10.57
C ASN A 3 9.45 7.78 -10.04
N LYS A 4 8.49 7.55 -10.95
CA LYS A 4 7.19 6.93 -10.65
C LYS A 4 7.40 5.44 -10.36
N LEU A 5 6.80 4.90 -9.29
CA LEU A 5 6.74 3.45 -9.09
C LEU A 5 6.24 2.77 -10.37
N THR A 6 7.07 1.88 -10.92
CA THR A 6 6.72 1.06 -12.07
C THR A 6 6.34 -0.32 -11.55
N PHE A 7 5.05 -0.57 -11.46
CA PHE A 7 4.49 -1.86 -11.04
C PHE A 7 4.83 -2.91 -12.10
N LYS A 8 5.89 -3.70 -11.89
CA LYS A 8 6.16 -4.89 -12.69
C LYS A 8 5.30 -6.03 -12.12
N ASN A 9 4.63 -6.79 -13.00
CA ASN A 9 3.86 -7.99 -12.66
C ASN A 9 2.62 -7.76 -11.80
N ILE A 10 1.58 -7.16 -12.40
CA ILE A 10 0.24 -7.11 -11.80
C ILE A 10 -0.56 -8.31 -12.31
N HIS A 11 -0.91 -9.22 -11.40
CA HIS A 11 -1.60 -10.47 -11.74
C HIS A 11 -3.09 -10.42 -11.44
N THR A 12 -3.51 -9.59 -10.48
CA THR A 12 -4.89 -9.56 -10.02
C THR A 12 -5.42 -8.13 -9.98
N MET A 13 -6.66 -7.94 -10.40
CA MET A 13 -7.35 -6.65 -10.37
C MET A 13 -8.78 -6.81 -9.88
N VAL A 14 -9.22 -5.89 -9.04
CA VAL A 14 -10.62 -5.74 -8.60
C VAL A 14 -11.20 -4.49 -9.22
N GLY A 15 -12.27 -4.67 -10.00
CA GLY A 15 -12.99 -3.58 -10.67
C GLY A 15 -13.74 -2.65 -9.70
N PRO A 16 -14.17 -1.46 -10.16
CA PRO A 16 -14.78 -0.45 -9.31
C PRO A 16 -16.11 -0.86 -8.65
N ASP A 17 -16.86 -1.76 -9.27
CA ASP A 17 -18.18 -2.21 -8.78
C ASP A 17 -18.10 -3.44 -7.85
N ALA A 18 -16.90 -3.96 -7.63
CA ALA A 18 -16.70 -5.14 -6.81
C ALA A 18 -16.57 -4.78 -5.31
N GLU A 19 -17.27 -5.53 -4.46
CA GLU A 19 -17.10 -5.51 -3.01
C GLU A 19 -16.63 -6.89 -2.56
N ILE A 20 -15.47 -6.95 -1.89
CA ILE A 20 -14.91 -8.17 -1.31
C ILE A 20 -14.97 -8.08 0.20
N ARG A 21 -15.45 -9.15 0.85
CA ARG A 21 -15.50 -9.28 2.30
C ARG A 21 -14.68 -10.50 2.71
N GLY A 22 -13.71 -10.28 3.60
CA GLY A 22 -12.75 -11.28 4.04
C GLY A 22 -11.32 -10.95 3.60
N ASP A 23 -10.36 -11.65 4.21
CA ASP A 23 -8.95 -11.40 3.99
C ASP A 23 -8.48 -11.91 2.63
N ILE A 24 -7.57 -11.17 2.01
CA ILE A 24 -7.01 -11.47 0.69
C ILE A 24 -5.52 -11.80 0.84
N LYS A 25 -5.11 -12.97 0.35
CA LYS A 25 -3.71 -13.38 0.29
C LYS A 25 -3.31 -13.61 -1.16
N LEU A 26 -2.26 -12.94 -1.59
CA LEU A 26 -1.72 -13.00 -2.94
C LEU A 26 -0.20 -13.21 -2.86
N LYS A 27 0.41 -13.60 -3.98
CA LYS A 27 1.88 -13.67 -4.09
C LYS A 27 2.47 -12.50 -4.89
N GLU A 28 1.70 -12.01 -5.86
CA GLU A 28 2.14 -11.03 -6.85
C GLU A 28 1.32 -9.73 -6.75
N GLY A 29 1.52 -8.83 -7.71
CA GLY A 29 0.93 -7.49 -7.70
C GLY A 29 -0.60 -7.47 -7.80
N PHE A 30 -1.20 -6.49 -7.11
CA PHE A 30 -2.65 -6.34 -6.94
C PHE A 30 -3.12 -4.91 -7.19
N ILE A 31 -4.12 -4.73 -8.06
CA ILE A 31 -4.82 -3.45 -8.24
C ILE A 31 -6.23 -3.50 -7.65
N ILE A 32 -6.59 -2.49 -6.87
CA ILE A 32 -7.94 -2.33 -6.32
C ILE A 32 -8.57 -1.03 -6.82
N TYR A 33 -9.66 -1.13 -7.58
CA TYR A 33 -10.56 -0.01 -7.87
C TYR A 33 -11.87 -0.06 -7.08
N GLY A 34 -12.26 -1.23 -6.58
CA GLY A 34 -13.47 -1.47 -5.79
C GLY A 34 -13.24 -1.38 -4.28
N ARG A 35 -14.06 -2.11 -3.51
CA ARG A 35 -14.04 -2.08 -2.04
C ARG A 35 -13.56 -3.41 -1.46
N VAL A 36 -12.67 -3.35 -0.49
CA VAL A 36 -12.22 -4.53 0.28
C VAL A 36 -12.46 -4.27 1.76
N TYR A 37 -13.18 -5.17 2.41
CA TYR A 37 -13.37 -5.21 3.86
C TYR A 37 -12.67 -6.46 4.39
N GLY A 38 -11.45 -6.28 4.88
CA GLY A 38 -10.54 -7.37 5.25
C GLY A 38 -9.09 -6.98 5.00
N SER A 39 -8.17 -7.72 5.62
CA SER A 39 -6.75 -7.45 5.50
C SER A 39 -6.17 -8.04 4.21
N ILE A 40 -5.17 -7.36 3.64
CA ILE A 40 -4.52 -7.76 2.38
C ILE A 40 -3.05 -8.07 2.65
N SER A 41 -2.58 -9.23 2.19
CA SER A 41 -1.17 -9.62 2.28
C SER A 41 -0.65 -10.10 0.93
N THR A 42 0.46 -9.52 0.47
CA THR A 42 1.19 -9.97 -0.73
C THR A 42 2.69 -9.73 -0.62
N ALA A 43 3.48 -10.53 -1.31
CA ALA A 43 4.91 -10.26 -1.54
C ALA A 43 5.13 -9.32 -2.74
N GLY A 44 4.07 -9.02 -3.50
CA GLY A 44 4.11 -8.11 -4.63
C GLY A 44 3.72 -6.67 -4.27
N ASP A 45 3.55 -5.86 -5.32
CA ASP A 45 3.17 -4.45 -5.19
C ASP A 45 1.66 -4.28 -5.17
N ILE A 46 1.16 -3.38 -4.32
CA ILE A 46 -0.26 -3.01 -4.28
C ILE A 46 -0.46 -1.62 -4.87
N ARG A 47 -1.50 -1.47 -5.70
CA ARG A 47 -1.99 -0.18 -6.15
C ARG A 47 -3.47 -0.03 -5.85
N ILE A 48 -3.79 0.93 -5.00
CA ILE A 48 -5.17 1.35 -4.75
C ILE A 48 -5.46 2.48 -5.74
N GLY A 49 -6.37 2.23 -6.67
CA GLY A 49 -6.85 3.21 -7.63
C GLY A 49 -7.66 4.32 -6.96
N LYS A 50 -7.97 5.39 -7.71
CA LYS A 50 -8.66 6.57 -7.18
C LYS A 50 -10.02 6.25 -6.52
N THR A 51 -10.72 5.25 -7.03
CA THR A 51 -12.03 4.79 -6.50
C THR A 51 -11.90 3.68 -5.47
N GLY A 52 -10.71 3.12 -5.29
CA GLY A 52 -10.49 1.97 -4.43
C GLY A 52 -10.52 2.35 -2.95
N SER A 53 -11.13 1.50 -2.13
CA SER A 53 -11.15 1.66 -0.68
C SER A 53 -10.86 0.33 0.02
N VAL A 54 -9.93 0.35 0.98
CA VAL A 54 -9.61 -0.81 1.82
C VAL A 54 -9.92 -0.47 3.27
N TYR A 55 -10.67 -1.36 3.93
CA TYR A 55 -10.97 -1.33 5.36
C TYR A 55 -10.33 -2.57 5.99
N GLY A 56 -9.12 -2.40 6.53
CA GLY A 56 -8.28 -3.49 7.00
C GLY A 56 -6.79 -3.19 6.82
N ASP A 57 -5.96 -4.05 7.39
CA ASP A 57 -4.51 -3.87 7.37
C ASP A 57 -3.91 -4.37 6.05
N ILE A 58 -2.82 -3.73 5.62
CA ILE A 58 -2.14 -4.04 4.35
C ILE A 58 -0.67 -4.37 4.59
N ASN A 59 -0.24 -5.54 4.12
CA ASN A 59 1.17 -5.93 4.03
C ASN A 59 1.57 -6.15 2.56
N ALA A 60 2.59 -5.44 2.07
CA ALA A 60 3.04 -5.51 0.68
C ALA A 60 4.55 -5.25 0.52
N ASN A 61 5.09 -5.47 -0.67
CA ASN A 61 6.46 -5.03 -0.98
C ASN A 61 6.52 -3.52 -1.23
N ASN A 62 5.71 -3.01 -2.17
CA ASN A 62 5.50 -1.58 -2.36
C ASN A 62 4.00 -1.27 -2.37
N ILE A 63 3.64 -0.03 -2.09
CA ILE A 63 2.25 0.44 -2.19
C ILE A 63 2.15 1.81 -2.86
N HIS A 64 1.15 1.97 -3.72
CA HIS A 64 0.64 3.28 -4.13
C HIS A 64 -0.82 3.42 -3.73
N ILE A 65 -1.10 4.39 -2.88
CA ILE A 65 -2.45 4.73 -2.44
C ILE A 65 -2.93 5.92 -3.28
N GLY A 66 -3.86 5.66 -4.20
CA GLY A 66 -4.57 6.71 -4.93
C GLY A 66 -6.00 6.95 -4.45
N GLY A 67 -6.54 6.03 -3.65
CA GLY A 67 -7.88 6.06 -3.06
C GLY A 67 -7.81 6.13 -1.53
N GLN A 68 -8.54 5.26 -0.85
CA GLN A 68 -8.71 5.31 0.60
C GLN A 68 -8.25 4.04 1.30
N VAL A 69 -7.56 4.19 2.43
CA VAL A 69 -7.20 3.10 3.33
C VAL A 69 -7.58 3.49 4.75
N PHE A 70 -8.32 2.61 5.41
CA PHE A 70 -8.69 2.69 6.82
C PHE A 70 -8.15 1.43 7.50
N GLY A 71 -6.98 1.55 8.11
CA GLY A 71 -6.18 0.43 8.61
C GLY A 71 -4.69 0.69 8.49
N ASN A 72 -3.89 -0.17 9.12
CA ASN A 72 -2.45 0.00 9.16
C ASN A 72 -1.81 -0.54 7.88
N VAL A 73 -0.74 0.10 7.43
CA VAL A 73 -0.01 -0.28 6.23
C VAL A 73 1.44 -0.56 6.59
N ARG A 74 1.94 -1.72 6.21
CA ARG A 74 3.36 -2.07 6.28
C ARG A 74 3.85 -2.43 4.89
N VAL A 75 4.91 -1.76 4.47
CA VAL A 75 5.64 -2.10 3.24
C VAL A 75 7.12 -2.31 3.51
N GLU A 76 7.68 -3.31 2.84
CA GLU A 76 9.11 -3.63 2.93
C GLU A 76 9.97 -2.66 2.09
N GLY A 77 9.35 -1.97 1.13
CA GLY A 77 9.98 -1.00 0.24
C GLY A 77 9.32 0.38 0.31
N ARG A 78 8.75 0.81 -0.81
CA ARG A 78 8.26 2.17 -1.04
C ARG A 78 6.75 2.31 -0.81
N ALA A 79 6.37 3.34 -0.08
CA ALA A 79 5.00 3.84 0.02
C ALA A 79 4.85 5.17 -0.75
N GLU A 80 3.89 5.22 -1.68
CA GLU A 80 3.48 6.43 -2.39
C GLU A 80 2.04 6.80 -2.02
N LEU A 81 1.83 7.99 -1.45
CA LEU A 81 0.51 8.58 -1.22
C LEU A 81 0.24 9.61 -2.32
N GLY A 82 -0.73 9.33 -3.19
CA GLY A 82 -1.09 10.20 -4.32
C GLY A 82 -1.92 11.41 -3.91
N LYS A 83 -2.00 12.43 -4.78
CA LYS A 83 -2.63 13.74 -4.50
C LYS A 83 -4.03 13.73 -3.84
N TYR A 84 -4.84 12.69 -4.03
CA TYR A 84 -6.19 12.62 -3.44
C TYR A 84 -6.36 11.42 -2.51
N SER A 85 -5.26 10.83 -2.06
CA SER A 85 -5.29 9.65 -1.20
C SER A 85 -5.70 10.01 0.22
N THR A 86 -6.34 9.06 0.91
CA THR A 86 -6.54 9.09 2.35
C THR A 86 -5.96 7.82 2.95
N LEU A 87 -5.10 7.97 3.96
CA LEU A 87 -4.67 6.88 4.83
C LEU A 87 -4.98 7.29 6.27
N ASP A 88 -5.87 6.55 6.91
CA ASP A 88 -6.20 6.65 8.33
C ASP A 88 -5.75 5.35 9.02
N GLY A 89 -4.60 5.44 9.69
CA GLY A 89 -3.86 4.30 10.23
C GLY A 89 -2.36 4.52 10.17
N ASP A 90 -1.61 3.64 10.84
CA ASP A 90 -0.16 3.74 10.94
C ASP A 90 0.52 3.22 9.67
N LEU A 91 1.68 3.78 9.34
CA LEU A 91 2.47 3.44 8.15
C LEU A 91 3.89 3.04 8.53
N ILE A 92 4.27 1.79 8.22
CA ILE A 92 5.64 1.29 8.31
C ILE A 92 6.21 1.17 6.89
N TYR A 93 7.38 1.77 6.63
CA TYR A 93 7.93 1.87 5.26
C TYR A 93 9.45 2.01 5.23
N LYS A 94 10.10 1.67 4.11
CA LYS A 94 11.52 2.00 3.86
C LYS A 94 11.71 3.35 3.17
N HIS A 95 10.87 3.64 2.17
CA HIS A 95 10.87 4.94 1.48
C HIS A 95 9.45 5.51 1.37
N LEU A 96 9.25 6.76 1.77
CA LEU A 96 7.95 7.43 1.73
C LEU A 96 7.96 8.61 0.76
N TYR A 97 6.96 8.65 -0.12
CA TYR A 97 6.67 9.78 -1.00
C TYR A 97 5.21 10.20 -0.84
N ILE A 98 4.99 11.47 -0.52
CA ILE A 98 3.65 12.04 -0.33
C ILE A 98 3.46 13.17 -1.34
N GLU A 99 2.45 13.05 -2.18
CA GLU A 99 2.06 14.12 -3.10
C GLU A 99 1.26 15.21 -2.38
N GLN A 100 1.42 16.45 -2.84
CA GLN A 100 0.63 17.58 -2.35
C GLN A 100 -0.87 17.30 -2.54
N GLY A 101 -1.61 17.27 -1.43
CA GLY A 101 -3.06 17.02 -1.38
C GLY A 101 -3.42 15.68 -0.73
N ALA A 102 -2.46 14.76 -0.56
CA ALA A 102 -2.67 13.55 0.20
C ALA A 102 -3.06 13.86 1.65
N ARG A 103 -3.97 13.06 2.21
CA ARG A 103 -4.37 13.11 3.61
C ARG A 103 -3.85 11.87 4.32
N PHE A 104 -3.14 12.08 5.41
CA PHE A 104 -2.59 11.03 6.25
C PHE A 104 -2.89 11.36 7.71
N GLN A 105 -3.40 10.39 8.44
CA GLN A 105 -3.66 10.47 9.87
C GLN A 105 -3.17 9.17 10.53
N GLY A 106 -2.14 9.26 11.36
CA GLY A 106 -1.51 8.10 12.00
C GLY A 106 -0.04 8.36 12.28
N GLN A 107 0.66 7.33 12.74
CA GLN A 107 2.09 7.36 12.97
C GLN A 107 2.87 6.78 11.79
N CYS A 108 3.98 7.42 11.44
CA CYS A 108 4.95 6.92 10.47
C CYS A 108 6.15 6.31 11.20
N THR A 109 6.51 5.08 10.85
CA THR A 109 7.69 4.39 11.37
C THR A 109 8.56 3.92 10.21
N ILE A 110 9.83 4.29 10.23
CA ILE A 110 10.78 3.80 9.23
C ILE A 110 11.07 2.33 9.54
N LEU A 111 11.01 1.49 8.52
CA LEU A 111 11.44 0.11 8.58
C LEU A 111 12.97 0.11 8.62
N ASP A 112 13.53 0.15 9.82
CA ASP A 112 14.96 0.04 10.01
C ASP A 112 15.42 -1.39 9.67
N GLU A 113 16.27 -1.49 8.65
CA GLU A 113 17.15 -2.64 8.52
C GLU A 113 18.11 -2.56 9.70
N LYS A 114 17.88 -3.33 10.77
CA LYS A 114 18.94 -3.52 11.76
C LYS A 114 20.20 -3.93 10.98
N ASP A 115 21.24 -3.12 11.13
CA ASP A 115 22.56 -3.32 10.54
C ASP A 115 22.98 -4.78 10.62
N ASN A 116 22.97 -5.46 9.48
CA ASN A 116 23.63 -6.75 9.32
C ASN A 116 25.14 -6.53 9.13
N HIS A 117 25.74 -5.63 9.91
CA HIS A 117 27.18 -5.62 10.16
C HIS A 117 27.45 -6.73 11.18
N GLY A 118 27.36 -7.97 10.69
CA GLY A 118 28.05 -9.06 11.35
C GLY A 118 29.53 -8.71 11.36
N GLU A 119 30.06 -8.44 12.55
CA GLU A 119 31.49 -8.56 12.82
C GLU A 119 31.95 -9.93 12.31
N SER A 120 32.86 -9.93 11.35
CA SER A 120 33.75 -11.03 11.01
C SER A 120 35.05 -10.43 10.48
#